data_AF-A0A1W2TQG8-F1
#
_entry.id   AF-A0A1W2TQG8-F1
#
_cell.length_a   1.000
_cell.length_b   1.000
_cell.length_c   1.000
_cell.angle_alpha   90.00
_cell.angle_beta   90.00
_cell.angle_gamma   90.00
#
_symmetry.space_group_name_H-M   'P 1'
#
loop_
_entity.id
_entity.type
_entity.pdbx_description
1 polymer ?
#
loop_
_entity_poly.entity_id
_entity_poly.type
_entity_poly.pdbx_seq_one_letter_code
_entity_poly.pdbx_strand_id
1 'polypeptide(L)'
;MDTVISNLRPRILRTEADPRVVVVMTCGIAGSGKSTLSKALVSTLPNFARLSFDGVLAERRGIFGVDYAPEKYEAYQDEAAEECKARLARLVAEEGRDVVYDRAFWNKEYRDEAKALVEGLGARWVLVYLRVPDKATLWQRICRRREIEINADSAYQITEDVLDMYWSGFEEPVGEGEVVVDTSAPNAAPA
;
A
#
# COMPACT_ATOMS: atom_id res chain seq x y z
N MET A 1 -4.39 -12.39 10.19
CA MET A 1 -4.23 -12.08 8.75
C MET A 1 -4.94 -13.09 7.84
N ASP A 2 -4.90 -14.39 8.15
CA ASP A 2 -5.50 -15.45 7.29
C ASP A 2 -6.98 -15.22 6.95
N THR A 3 -7.80 -14.81 7.92
CA THR A 3 -9.21 -14.48 7.69
C THR A 3 -9.38 -13.34 6.69
N VAL A 4 -8.55 -12.29 6.78
CA VAL A 4 -8.58 -11.15 5.83
C VAL A 4 -8.26 -11.64 4.43
N ILE A 5 -7.19 -12.43 4.28
CA ILE A 5 -6.80 -12.98 2.98
C ILE A 5 -7.89 -13.89 2.42
N SER A 6 -8.48 -14.75 3.25
CA SER A 6 -9.60 -15.62 2.84
C SER A 6 -10.78 -14.81 2.28
N ASN A 7 -11.14 -13.71 2.94
CA ASN A 7 -12.22 -12.83 2.49
C ASN A 7 -11.87 -12.07 1.20
N LEU A 8 -10.59 -11.77 0.97
CA LEU A 8 -10.13 -11.11 -0.25
C LEU A 8 -10.05 -12.07 -1.45
N ARG A 9 -9.74 -13.36 -1.25
CA ARG A 9 -9.52 -14.34 -2.33
C ARG A 9 -10.56 -14.31 -3.46
N PRO A 10 -11.87 -14.30 -3.20
CA PRO A 10 -12.87 -14.25 -4.28
C PRO A 10 -12.76 -13.01 -5.18
N ARG A 11 -12.17 -11.93 -4.66
CA ARG A 11 -11.96 -10.67 -5.40
C ARG A 11 -10.58 -10.61 -6.04
N ILE A 12 -9.56 -11.24 -5.44
CA ILE A 12 -8.17 -11.04 -5.87
C ILE A 12 -7.59 -12.19 -6.69
N LEU A 13 -8.28 -13.33 -6.79
CA LEU A 13 -7.87 -14.44 -7.65
C LEU A 13 -8.50 -14.31 -9.03
N ARG A 14 -7.73 -14.68 -10.06
CA ARG A 14 -8.23 -14.79 -11.44
C ARG A 14 -9.16 -15.98 -11.55
N THR A 15 -10.13 -15.89 -12.44
CA THR A 15 -11.02 -17.01 -12.78
C THR A 15 -10.99 -17.24 -14.29
N GLU A 16 -11.51 -18.37 -14.76
CA GLU A 16 -11.67 -18.58 -16.21
C GLU A 16 -12.57 -17.51 -16.86
N ALA A 17 -13.56 -17.01 -16.11
CA ALA A 17 -14.47 -15.97 -16.55
C ALA A 17 -13.83 -14.57 -16.58
N ASP A 18 -12.82 -14.31 -15.73
CA ASP A 18 -12.04 -13.08 -15.74
C ASP A 18 -10.55 -13.41 -15.50
N PRO A 19 -9.80 -13.71 -16.58
CA PRO A 19 -8.39 -14.11 -16.50
C PRO A 19 -7.44 -12.91 -16.41
N ARG A 20 -7.95 -11.67 -16.33
CA ARG A 20 -7.12 -10.46 -16.28
C ARG A 20 -6.23 -10.48 -15.05
N VAL A 21 -5.02 -9.92 -15.23
CA VAL A 21 -4.11 -9.60 -14.12
C VAL A 21 -4.82 -8.77 -13.07
N VAL A 22 -4.58 -9.06 -11.80
CA VAL A 22 -5.17 -8.34 -10.67
C VAL A 22 -4.15 -7.43 -10.02
N VAL A 23 -4.51 -6.16 -9.89
CA VAL A 23 -3.75 -5.18 -9.11
C VAL A 23 -4.52 -4.85 -7.83
N VAL A 24 -4.04 -5.34 -6.70
CA VAL A 24 -4.56 -5.00 -5.37
C VAL A 24 -3.93 -3.67 -4.96
N MET A 25 -4.73 -2.62 -4.89
CA MET A 25 -4.33 -1.29 -4.43
C MET A 25 -4.61 -1.20 -2.93
N THR A 26 -3.59 -1.07 -2.10
CA THR A 26 -3.82 -0.84 -0.66
C THR A 26 -4.30 0.60 -0.44
N CYS A 27 -5.07 0.87 0.61
CA CYS A 27 -5.48 2.23 0.92
C CYS A 27 -5.57 2.40 2.44
N GLY A 28 -5.06 3.51 2.95
CA GLY A 28 -5.16 3.84 4.36
C GLY A 28 -3.95 4.62 4.87
N ILE A 29 -4.10 5.20 6.05
CA ILE A 29 -3.09 6.02 6.70
C ILE A 29 -1.90 5.16 7.17
N ALA A 30 -0.72 5.74 7.30
CA ALA A 30 0.41 5.04 7.89
C ALA A 30 0.07 4.48 9.28
N GLY A 31 0.52 3.25 9.57
CA GLY A 31 0.10 2.51 10.76
C GLY A 31 -1.18 1.67 10.58
N SER A 32 -1.91 1.79 9.47
CA SER A 32 -3.13 1.01 9.23
C SER A 32 -2.90 -0.48 8.94
N GLY A 33 -1.65 -0.89 8.67
CA GLY A 33 -1.29 -2.29 8.41
C GLY A 33 -1.15 -2.66 6.92
N LYS A 34 -1.12 -1.68 6.01
CA LYS A 34 -0.95 -1.91 4.55
C LYS A 34 0.22 -2.84 4.24
N SER A 35 1.42 -2.50 4.73
CA SER A 35 2.62 -3.31 4.49
C SER A 35 2.50 -4.72 5.07
N THR A 36 1.78 -4.90 6.18
CA THR A 36 1.50 -6.22 6.75
C THR A 36 0.60 -7.04 5.83
N LEU A 37 -0.48 -6.45 5.30
CA LEU A 37 -1.34 -7.11 4.31
C LEU A 37 -0.57 -7.44 3.03
N SER A 38 0.19 -6.48 2.49
CA SER A 38 0.96 -6.66 1.26
C SER A 38 1.97 -7.78 1.35
N LYS A 39 2.72 -7.86 2.46
CA LYS A 39 3.67 -8.95 2.73
C LYS A 39 2.96 -10.30 2.84
N ALA A 40 1.84 -10.34 3.56
CA ALA A 40 1.09 -11.58 3.75
C ALA A 40 0.45 -12.09 2.45
N LEU A 41 0.00 -11.20 1.57
CA LEU A 41 -0.50 -11.57 0.24
C LEU A 41 0.60 -12.21 -0.61
N VAL A 42 1.78 -11.59 -0.74
CA VAL A 42 2.86 -12.17 -1.55
C VAL A 42 3.48 -13.42 -0.93
N SER A 43 3.43 -13.58 0.39
CA SER A 43 3.91 -14.82 1.03
C SER A 43 2.94 -15.99 0.87
N THR A 44 1.64 -15.72 0.71
CA THR A 44 0.60 -16.76 0.60
C THR A 44 0.15 -17.03 -0.82
N LEU A 45 0.35 -16.09 -1.75
CA LEU A 45 -0.05 -16.17 -3.15
C LEU A 45 1.17 -15.96 -4.05
N PRO A 46 1.84 -17.03 -4.53
CA PRO A 46 3.13 -16.93 -5.20
C PRO A 46 3.12 -16.15 -6.53
N ASN A 47 1.95 -16.00 -7.17
CA ASN A 47 1.82 -15.18 -8.38
C ASN A 47 1.95 -13.67 -8.10
N PHE A 48 1.67 -13.24 -6.86
CA PHE A 48 1.64 -11.83 -6.51
C PHE A 48 3.04 -11.24 -6.34
N ALA A 49 3.30 -10.10 -6.99
CA ALA A 49 4.43 -9.22 -6.76
C ALA A 49 4.04 -8.13 -5.75
N ARG A 50 4.97 -7.68 -4.91
CA ARG A 50 4.76 -6.48 -4.09
C ARG A 50 5.50 -5.32 -4.73
N LEU A 51 4.78 -4.28 -5.09
CA LEU A 51 5.32 -3.00 -5.54
C LEU A 51 5.06 -1.96 -4.46
N SER A 52 6.04 -1.74 -3.58
CA SER A 52 5.96 -0.77 -2.48
C SER A 52 6.52 0.58 -2.91
N PHE A 53 5.74 1.65 -2.79
CA PHE A 53 6.20 3.01 -3.07
C PHE A 53 7.37 3.39 -2.15
N ASP A 54 7.22 3.18 -0.84
CA ASP A 54 8.28 3.43 0.15
C ASP A 54 9.51 2.55 -0.12
N GLY A 55 9.29 1.32 -0.62
CA GLY A 55 10.36 0.41 -1.01
C GLY A 55 11.15 0.89 -2.22
N VAL A 56 10.48 1.40 -3.26
CA VAL A 56 11.15 2.00 -4.44
C VAL A 56 11.94 3.24 -4.02
N LEU A 57 11.35 4.10 -3.19
CA LEU A 57 12.03 5.29 -2.68
C LEU A 57 13.28 4.93 -1.87
N ALA A 58 13.17 3.95 -0.96
CA ALA A 58 14.29 3.46 -0.16
C ALA A 58 15.39 2.81 -1.01
N GLU A 59 15.03 2.01 -2.01
CA GLU A 59 15.98 1.36 -2.94
C GLU A 59 16.81 2.38 -3.73
N ARG A 60 16.17 3.49 -4.17
CA ARG A 60 16.81 4.50 -5.02
C ARG A 60 17.54 5.59 -4.27
N ARG A 61 17.01 6.00 -3.13
CA ARG A 61 17.41 7.23 -2.43
C ARG A 61 17.83 6.99 -0.98
N GLY A 62 17.54 5.82 -0.42
CA GLY A 62 17.75 5.53 0.99
C GLY A 62 16.62 6.05 1.88
N ILE A 63 16.90 6.18 3.17
CA ILE A 63 15.96 6.55 4.23
C ILE A 63 15.90 8.07 4.35
N PHE A 64 14.69 8.63 4.39
CA PHE A 64 14.45 10.07 4.53
C PHE A 64 15.06 10.60 5.84
N GLY A 65 15.75 11.75 5.76
CA GLY A 65 16.39 12.38 6.92
C GLY A 65 17.65 11.65 7.41
N VAL A 66 18.02 10.52 6.79
CA VAL A 66 19.27 9.81 7.03
C VAL A 66 20.18 9.92 5.80
N ASP A 67 19.69 9.48 4.64
CA ASP A 67 20.46 9.40 3.40
C ASP A 67 20.28 10.61 2.49
N TYR A 68 19.23 11.41 2.70
CA TYR A 68 19.00 12.65 1.96
C TYR A 68 18.24 13.70 2.78
N ALA A 69 18.46 14.96 2.39
CA ALA A 69 17.90 16.13 3.04
C ALA A 69 16.41 16.32 2.70
N PRO A 70 15.58 16.84 3.64
CA PRO A 70 14.13 16.97 3.46
C PRO A 70 13.70 17.74 2.21
N GLU A 71 14.50 18.70 1.75
CA GLU A 71 14.19 19.55 0.60
C GLU A 71 14.15 18.77 -0.72
N LYS A 72 14.76 17.56 -0.75
CA LYS A 72 14.74 16.68 -1.94
C LYS A 72 13.54 15.73 -1.97
N TYR A 73 12.76 15.67 -0.89
CA TYR A 73 11.74 14.64 -0.70
C TYR A 73 10.63 14.70 -1.75
N GLU A 74 10.19 15.90 -2.12
CA GLU A 74 9.17 16.08 -3.15
C GLU A 74 9.66 15.57 -4.52
N ALA A 75 10.83 16.04 -4.98
CA ALA A 75 11.42 15.58 -6.24
C ALA A 75 11.63 14.05 -6.28
N TYR A 76 12.06 13.45 -5.16
CA TYR A 76 12.24 12.01 -5.09
C TYR A 76 10.93 11.22 -5.06
N GLN A 77 9.85 11.80 -4.52
CA GLN A 77 8.53 11.19 -4.61
C GLN A 77 8.01 11.15 -6.05
N ASP A 78 8.26 12.21 -6.83
CA ASP A 78 7.87 12.26 -8.24
C ASP A 78 8.63 11.20 -9.06
N GLU A 79 9.94 11.12 -8.88
CA GLU A 79 10.77 10.08 -9.52
C GLU A 79 10.30 8.67 -9.14
N ALA A 80 10.04 8.42 -7.86
CA ALA A 80 9.54 7.14 -7.39
C ALA A 80 8.14 6.83 -7.94
N ALA A 81 7.29 7.84 -8.13
CA ALA A 81 5.96 7.67 -8.72
C ALA A 81 6.05 7.20 -10.16
N GLU A 82 6.87 7.85 -10.99
CA GLU A 82 7.10 7.45 -12.38
C GLU A 82 7.74 6.06 -12.48
N GLU A 83 8.70 5.76 -11.60
CA GLU A 83 9.29 4.43 -11.53
C GLU A 83 8.27 3.35 -11.11
N CYS A 84 7.39 3.64 -10.13
CA CYS A 84 6.32 2.72 -9.79
C CYS A 84 5.38 2.47 -10.98
N LYS A 85 5.01 3.49 -11.76
CA LYS A 85 4.17 3.32 -12.96
C LYS A 85 4.86 2.40 -13.98
N ALA A 86 6.15 2.61 -14.24
CA ALA A 86 6.93 1.79 -15.15
C ALA A 86 7.07 0.33 -14.66
N ARG A 87 7.38 0.13 -13.36
CA ARG A 87 7.49 -1.19 -12.75
C ARG A 87 6.14 -1.92 -12.74
N LEU A 88 5.03 -1.21 -12.49
CA LEU A 88 3.68 -1.77 -12.58
C LEU A 88 3.37 -2.25 -13.99
N ALA A 89 3.64 -1.42 -15.00
CA ALA A 89 3.42 -1.77 -16.41
C ALA A 89 4.20 -3.04 -16.79
N ARG A 90 5.49 -3.12 -16.43
CA ARG A 90 6.31 -4.31 -16.67
C ARG A 90 5.74 -5.56 -15.98
N LEU A 91 5.45 -5.48 -14.68
CA LEU A 91 4.92 -6.61 -13.91
C LEU A 91 3.60 -7.14 -14.48
N VAL A 92 2.72 -6.23 -14.90
CA VAL A 92 1.39 -6.56 -15.42
C VAL A 92 1.44 -7.03 -16.87
N ALA A 93 2.03 -6.24 -17.77
CA ALA A 93 1.93 -6.45 -19.20
C ALA A 93 2.99 -7.41 -19.76
N GLU A 94 4.21 -7.39 -19.20
CA GLU A 94 5.31 -8.23 -19.69
C GLU A 94 5.40 -9.55 -18.91
N GLU A 95 5.30 -9.48 -17.58
CA GLU A 95 5.48 -10.65 -16.70
C GLU A 95 4.15 -11.36 -16.36
N GLY A 96 3.01 -10.72 -16.62
CA GLY A 96 1.69 -11.29 -16.37
C GLY A 96 1.40 -11.57 -14.89
N ARG A 97 2.10 -10.90 -13.97
CA ARG A 97 2.00 -11.12 -12.52
C ARG A 97 0.89 -10.30 -11.89
N ASP A 98 0.18 -10.90 -10.93
CA ASP A 98 -0.67 -10.12 -10.04
C ASP A 98 0.20 -9.19 -9.18
N VAL A 99 -0.30 -8.02 -8.80
CA VAL A 99 0.49 -7.02 -8.10
C VAL A 99 -0.26 -6.53 -6.87
N VAL A 100 0.41 -6.49 -5.72
CA VAL A 100 0.01 -5.62 -4.63
C VAL A 100 0.71 -4.28 -4.82
N TYR A 101 -0.04 -3.28 -5.26
CA TYR A 101 0.44 -1.91 -5.37
C TYR A 101 0.31 -1.26 -3.98
N ASP A 102 1.40 -1.33 -3.23
CA ASP A 102 1.47 -0.96 -1.82
C ASP A 102 1.82 0.51 -1.66
N ARG A 103 0.78 1.34 -1.54
CA ARG A 103 0.87 2.81 -1.36
C ARG A 103 -0.30 3.27 -0.50
N ALA A 104 -0.20 4.46 0.11
CA ALA A 104 -1.27 5.00 0.94
C ALA A 104 -2.59 5.26 0.19
N PHE A 105 -2.51 5.64 -1.10
CA PHE A 105 -3.67 6.00 -1.93
C PHE A 105 -4.65 6.92 -1.18
N TRP A 106 -4.09 8.02 -0.68
CA TRP A 106 -4.63 8.83 0.41
C TRP A 106 -5.73 9.81 -0.01
N ASN A 107 -5.79 10.18 -1.29
CA ASN A 107 -6.88 10.99 -1.85
C ASN A 107 -7.56 10.25 -3.02
N LYS A 108 -8.74 10.75 -3.40
CA LYS A 108 -9.58 10.17 -4.44
C LYS A 108 -8.98 10.33 -5.84
N GLU A 109 -8.40 11.49 -6.15
CA GLU A 109 -7.81 11.76 -7.46
C GLU A 109 -6.71 10.74 -7.80
N TYR A 110 -5.77 10.50 -6.88
CA TYR A 110 -4.72 9.49 -7.06
C TYR A 110 -5.28 8.07 -7.17
N ARG A 111 -6.37 7.75 -6.46
CA ARG A 111 -7.03 6.44 -6.60
C ARG A 111 -7.60 6.28 -7.98
N ASP A 112 -8.27 7.29 -8.51
CA ASP A 112 -8.90 7.23 -9.83
C ASP A 112 -7.85 7.19 -10.95
N GLU A 113 -6.76 7.96 -10.84
CA GLU A 113 -5.61 7.88 -11.76
C GLU A 113 -5.01 6.47 -11.80
N ALA A 114 -4.80 5.86 -10.63
CA ALA A 114 -4.23 4.52 -10.56
C ALA A 114 -5.20 3.43 -11.05
N LYS A 115 -6.50 3.56 -10.80
CA LYS A 115 -7.52 2.68 -11.40
C LYS A 115 -7.46 2.76 -12.93
N ALA A 116 -7.43 3.97 -13.49
CA ALA A 116 -7.35 4.19 -14.93
C ALA A 116 -6.04 3.63 -15.52
N LEU A 117 -4.90 3.77 -14.82
CA LEU A 117 -3.63 3.16 -15.22
C LEU A 117 -3.73 1.63 -15.27
N VAL A 118 -4.28 1.01 -14.21
CA VAL A 118 -4.46 -0.45 -14.15
C VAL A 118 -5.36 -0.95 -15.28
N GLU A 119 -6.48 -0.28 -15.52
CA GLU A 119 -7.40 -0.60 -16.61
C GLU A 119 -6.75 -0.43 -17.98
N GLY A 120 -5.97 0.63 -18.18
CA GLY A 120 -5.21 0.88 -19.41
C GLY A 120 -4.15 -0.19 -19.71
N LEU A 121 -3.65 -0.89 -18.69
CA LEU A 121 -2.76 -2.06 -18.84
C LEU A 121 -3.52 -3.36 -19.14
N GLY A 122 -4.85 -3.32 -19.30
CA GLY A 122 -5.69 -4.51 -19.50
C GLY A 122 -5.90 -5.35 -18.24
N ALA A 123 -5.49 -4.83 -17.07
CA ALA A 123 -5.67 -5.46 -15.77
C ALA A 123 -6.96 -4.99 -15.10
N ARG A 124 -7.30 -5.63 -13.99
CA ARG A 124 -8.39 -5.20 -13.10
C ARG A 124 -7.83 -4.81 -11.74
N TRP A 125 -8.40 -3.78 -11.14
CA TRP A 125 -8.02 -3.33 -9.81
C TRP A 125 -8.92 -3.92 -8.72
N VAL A 126 -8.38 -4.01 -7.51
CA VAL A 126 -9.14 -4.23 -6.27
C VAL A 126 -8.62 -3.23 -5.24
N LEU A 127 -9.46 -2.26 -4.88
CA LEU A 127 -9.12 -1.27 -3.84
C LEU A 127 -9.39 -1.86 -2.47
N VAL A 128 -8.36 -2.03 -1.65
CA VAL A 128 -8.49 -2.57 -0.29
C VAL A 128 -8.22 -1.46 0.72
N TYR A 129 -9.29 -0.97 1.36
CA TYR A 129 -9.21 0.07 2.37
C TYR A 129 -9.02 -0.55 3.76
N LEU A 130 -7.87 -0.28 4.39
CA LEU A 130 -7.59 -0.71 5.75
C LEU A 130 -8.08 0.36 6.72
N ARG A 131 -9.30 0.16 7.21
CA ARG A 131 -9.95 1.04 8.17
C ARG A 131 -9.36 0.83 9.56
N VAL A 132 -9.13 1.94 10.25
CA VAL A 132 -8.67 1.98 11.64
C VAL A 132 -9.71 2.69 12.50
N PRO A 133 -9.89 2.27 13.75
CA PRO A 133 -10.94 2.82 14.61
C PRO A 133 -10.71 4.30 14.95
N ASP A 134 -9.45 4.69 15.17
CA ASP A 134 -9.09 6.05 15.58
C ASP A 134 -7.61 6.36 15.32
N LYS A 135 -7.27 7.66 15.38
CA LYS A 135 -5.90 8.18 15.23
C LYS A 135 -4.97 7.67 16.32
N ALA A 136 -5.45 7.50 17.56
CA ALA A 136 -4.63 7.03 18.68
C ALA A 136 -4.08 5.61 18.44
N THR A 137 -4.88 4.75 17.83
CA THR A 137 -4.49 3.40 17.41
C THR A 137 -3.38 3.44 16.36
N LEU A 138 -3.46 4.36 15.39
CA LEU A 138 -2.38 4.57 14.42
C LEU A 138 -1.09 4.99 15.10
N TRP A 139 -1.18 5.97 16.01
CA TRP A 139 -0.02 6.48 16.73
C TRP A 139 0.67 5.40 17.56
N GLN A 140 -0.11 4.63 18.33
CA GLN A 140 0.40 3.49 19.09
C GLN A 140 1.14 2.48 18.21
N ARG A 141 0.60 2.17 17.02
CA ARG A 141 1.23 1.24 16.06
C ARG A 141 2.50 1.80 15.45
N ILE A 142 2.54 3.09 15.14
CA ILE A 142 3.71 3.79 14.61
C ILE A 142 4.83 3.78 15.65
N CYS A 143 4.53 4.14 16.90
CA CYS A 143 5.50 4.11 18.01
C CYS A 143 6.06 2.71 18.25
N ARG A 144 5.19 1.69 18.37
CA ARG A 144 5.63 0.30 18.56
C ARG A 144 6.53 -0.18 17.42
N ARG A 145 6.26 0.23 16.17
CA ARG A 145 7.11 -0.16 15.04
C ARG A 145 8.51 0.47 15.12
N ARG A 146 8.58 1.75 15.53
CA ARG A 146 9.85 2.48 15.69
C ARG A 146 10.77 1.87 16.74
N GLU A 147 10.21 1.30 17.79
CA GLU A 147 10.98 0.61 18.84
C GLU A 147 11.65 -0.68 18.34
N ILE A 148 11.14 -1.27 17.24
CA ILE A 148 11.61 -2.55 16.72
C ILE A 148 12.65 -2.35 15.60
N GLU A 149 12.35 -1.56 14.57
CA GLU A 149 13.25 -1.40 13.42
C GLU A 149 12.89 -0.18 12.55
N ILE A 150 13.92 0.53 12.05
CA ILE A 150 13.81 1.44 10.91
C ILE A 150 14.24 0.67 9.66
N ASN A 151 13.34 0.51 8.69
CA ASN A 151 13.60 -0.23 7.45
C ASN A 151 12.88 0.40 6.24
N ALA A 152 13.03 -0.19 5.06
CA ALA A 152 12.46 0.30 3.80
C ALA A 152 10.92 0.50 3.81
N ASP A 153 10.18 -0.18 4.70
CA ASP A 153 8.73 0.00 4.85
C ASP A 153 8.35 1.13 5.85
N SER A 154 9.37 1.86 6.32
CA SER A 154 9.29 2.98 7.26
C SER A 154 10.38 4.01 6.99
N ALA A 155 10.76 4.15 5.72
CA ALA A 155 11.84 5.05 5.28
C ALA A 155 11.57 6.52 5.65
N TYR A 156 10.31 6.88 5.93
CA TYR A 156 9.91 8.18 6.46
C TYR A 156 9.48 8.06 7.94
N GLN A 157 10.15 8.79 8.83
CA GLN A 157 9.79 8.81 10.25
C GLN A 157 8.59 9.72 10.52
N ILE A 158 7.45 9.12 10.83
CA ILE A 158 6.18 9.85 11.05
C ILE A 158 6.06 10.41 12.46
N THR A 159 6.23 11.72 12.61
CA THR A 159 5.96 12.43 13.87
C THR A 159 4.45 12.53 14.14
N GLU A 160 4.08 12.97 15.34
CA GLU A 160 2.67 13.19 15.69
C GLU A 160 2.04 14.28 14.80
N ASP A 161 2.73 15.39 14.56
CA ASP A 161 2.29 16.45 13.64
C ASP A 161 2.07 15.93 12.20
N VAL A 162 2.96 15.05 11.73
CA VAL A 162 2.79 14.43 10.39
C VAL A 162 1.59 13.50 10.39
N LEU A 163 1.37 12.71 11.46
CA LEU A 163 0.19 11.87 11.57
C LEU A 163 -1.09 12.72 11.58
N ASP A 164 -1.08 13.88 12.23
CA ASP A 164 -2.20 14.81 12.26
C ASP A 164 -2.52 15.39 10.89
N MET A 165 -1.49 15.75 10.14
CA MET A 165 -1.61 16.16 8.73
C MET A 165 -2.18 15.01 7.88
N TYR A 166 -1.65 13.79 8.01
CA TYR A 166 -2.15 12.63 7.27
C TYR A 166 -3.59 12.28 7.64
N TRP A 167 -3.96 12.37 8.91
CA TRP A 167 -5.31 12.11 9.38
C TRP A 167 -6.30 13.13 8.82
N SER A 168 -5.94 14.40 8.83
CA SER A 168 -6.81 15.50 8.37
C SER A 168 -6.93 15.55 6.85
N GLY A 169 -5.87 15.17 6.13
CA GLY A 169 -5.83 15.18 4.67
C GLY A 169 -6.27 13.89 3.99
N PHE A 170 -6.54 12.81 4.75
CA PHE A 170 -6.95 11.54 4.16
C PHE A 170 -8.41 11.58 3.70
N GLU A 171 -8.64 11.33 2.41
CA GLU A 171 -9.99 11.20 1.85
C GLU A 171 -10.39 9.72 1.89
N GLU A 172 -11.21 9.35 2.88
CA GLU A 172 -11.72 7.98 3.02
C GLU A 172 -12.44 7.54 1.74
N PRO A 173 -12.10 6.36 1.17
CA PRO A 173 -12.81 5.85 0.01
C PRO A 173 -14.24 5.47 0.39
N VAL A 174 -15.22 6.03 -0.32
CA VAL A 174 -16.65 5.77 -0.10
C VAL A 174 -17.34 5.53 -1.43
N GLY A 175 -17.83 4.31 -1.64
CA GLY A 175 -18.60 3.97 -2.84
C GLY A 175 -17.72 3.90 -4.12
N GLU A 176 -16.44 3.65 -3.95
CA GLU A 176 -15.44 3.53 -5.01
C GLU A 176 -15.20 2.08 -5.46
N GLY A 177 -15.96 1.12 -4.90
CA GLY A 177 -15.75 -0.31 -5.10
C GLY A 177 -14.71 -0.90 -4.14
N GLU A 178 -14.41 -0.19 -3.05
CA GLU A 178 -13.48 -0.61 -2.01
C GLU A 178 -13.96 -1.85 -1.27
N VAL A 179 -13.00 -2.72 -0.94
CA VAL A 179 -13.17 -3.76 0.08
C VAL A 179 -12.64 -3.19 1.39
N VAL A 180 -13.53 -2.99 2.35
CA VAL A 180 -13.17 -2.49 3.68
C VAL A 180 -12.64 -3.64 4.53
N VAL A 181 -11.44 -3.45 5.08
CA VAL A 181 -10.81 -4.34 6.05
C VAL A 181 -10.67 -3.59 7.36
N ASP A 182 -11.53 -3.89 8.32
CA ASP A 182 -11.41 -3.35 9.68
C ASP A 182 -10.19 -3.95 10.37
N THR A 183 -9.28 -3.08 10.78
CA THR A 183 -8.07 -3.48 11.51
C THR A 183 -8.19 -3.24 13.01
N SER A 184 -9.41 -3.10 13.54
CA SER A 184 -9.68 -2.82 14.96
C SER A 184 -9.20 -3.94 15.90
N ALA A 185 -9.15 -5.19 15.44
CA ALA A 185 -8.55 -6.27 16.20
C ALA A 185 -7.01 -6.23 16.10
N PRO A 186 -6.26 -6.26 17.22
CA PRO A 186 -4.83 -6.47 17.15
C PRO A 186 -4.59 -7.82 16.46
N ASN A 187 -3.84 -7.83 15.36
CA ASN A 187 -3.18 -9.06 14.95
C ASN A 187 -2.33 -9.47 16.16
N ALA A 188 -2.74 -10.53 16.86
CA ALA A 188 -1.88 -11.18 17.83
C ALA A 188 -0.54 -11.40 17.12
N ALA A 189 0.54 -10.88 17.69
CA ALA A 189 1.86 -11.22 17.20
C ALA A 189 1.96 -12.76 17.24
N PRO A 190 2.53 -13.41 16.21
CA PRO A 190 2.87 -14.82 16.37
C PRO A 190 3.75 -14.93 17.61
N ALA A 191 3.34 -15.80 18.52
CA ALA A 191 4.11 -16.19 19.70
C ALA A 191 5.40 -16.89 19.28
#